data_AF-A0AA37RA89-F1
#
_entry.id   AF-A0AA37RA89-F1
#
_cell.length_a   1.000
_cell.length_b   1.000
_cell.length_c   1.000
_cell.angle_alpha   90.00
_cell.angle_beta   90.00
_cell.angle_gamma   90.00
#
_symmetry.space_group_name_H-M   'P 1'
#
loop_
_entity.id
_entity.type
_entity.pdbx_description
1 polymer ?
#
loop_
_entity_poly.entity_id
_entity_poly.type
_entity_poly.pdbx_seq_one_letter_code
_entity_poly.pdbx_strand_id
1 'polypeptide(L)'
;MTSGSLTAAITAHAALAAIEAVFASAALSAGAELFATRVRSSGYAIGYNTSVAVFGGTTPYIAAWLVATTGSVIAPAYYVIAAAIITFATILTMRETAGRPLQQLVGERAPSSPAMRGRVSDGR
;
A
#
# COMPACT_ATOMS: atom_id res chain seq x y z
N MET A 1 36.36 15.48 -0.06
CA MET A 1 36.38 14.01 -0.16
C MET A 1 35.92 13.47 1.18
N THR A 2 34.63 13.19 1.31
CA THR A 2 33.99 12.76 2.57
C THR A 2 34.44 11.33 2.89
N SER A 3 35.14 11.15 4.00
CA SER A 3 35.41 9.83 4.58
C SER A 3 34.09 9.25 5.09
N GLY A 4 33.29 8.69 4.18
CA GLY A 4 32.02 8.06 4.51
C GLY A 4 32.27 6.76 5.25
N SER A 5 32.16 6.79 6.58
CA SER A 5 32.13 5.57 7.38
C SER A 5 30.96 4.69 6.90
N LEU A 6 31.28 3.50 6.37
CA LEU A 6 30.30 2.54 5.88
C LEU A 6 29.22 2.27 6.94
N THR A 7 29.63 2.19 8.21
CA THR A 7 28.72 2.04 9.35
C THR A 7 27.72 3.18 9.45
N ALA A 8 28.16 4.43 9.30
CA ALA A 8 27.26 5.60 9.36
C ALA A 8 26.27 5.64 8.18
N ALA A 9 26.69 5.20 6.99
CA ALA A 9 25.80 5.08 5.84
C ALA A 9 24.75 3.98 6.04
N ILE A 10 25.18 2.81 6.56
CA ILE A 10 24.28 1.70 6.86
C ILE A 10 23.27 2.08 7.95
N THR A 11 23.70 2.74 9.03
CA THR A 11 22.79 3.14 10.12
C THR A 11 21.79 4.20 9.65
N ALA A 12 22.23 5.20 8.88
CA ALA A 12 21.33 6.20 8.30
C ALA A 12 20.32 5.56 7.32
N HIS A 13 20.78 4.63 6.48
CA HIS A 13 19.90 3.92 5.56
C HIS A 13 18.91 3.02 6.29
N ALA A 14 19.34 2.29 7.32
CA ALA A 14 18.46 1.44 8.12
C ALA A 14 17.37 2.25 8.85
N ALA A 15 17.71 3.44 9.37
CA ALA A 15 16.74 4.35 9.98
C ALA A 15 15.71 4.84 8.95
N LEU A 16 16.16 5.24 7.76
CA LEU A 16 15.27 5.65 6.67
C LEU A 16 14.38 4.49 6.20
N ALA A 17 14.95 3.28 6.05
CA ALA A 17 14.22 2.08 5.65
C ALA A 17 13.16 1.68 6.68
N ALA A 18 13.43 1.86 7.98
CA ALA A 18 12.42 1.61 9.01
C ALA A 18 11.21 2.56 8.88
N ILE A 19 11.45 3.83 8.55
CA ILE A 19 10.39 4.81 8.30
C ILE A 19 9.62 4.47 7.02
N GLU A 20 10.34 4.12 5.96
CA GLU A 20 9.76 3.75 4.66
C GLU A 20 8.90 2.49 4.75
N ALA A 21 9.33 1.50 5.53
CA ALA A 21 8.59 0.25 5.72
C ALA A 21 7.18 0.47 6.30
N VAL A 22 7.01 1.45 7.20
CA VAL A 22 5.69 1.80 7.75
C VAL A 22 4.77 2.33 6.65
N PHE A 23 5.29 3.25 5.83
CA PHE A 23 4.54 3.81 4.70
C PHE A 23 4.21 2.74 3.66
N ALA A 24 5.20 1.93 3.24
CA ALA A 24 5.03 0.88 2.25
C ALA A 24 3.99 -0.17 2.70
N SER A 25 4.02 -0.56 3.97
CA SER A 25 3.07 -1.54 4.52
C SER A 25 1.63 -1.02 4.55
N ALA A 26 1.45 0.25 4.95
CA ALA A 26 0.14 0.89 4.93
C ALA A 26 -0.40 1.02 3.50
N ALA A 27 0.45 1.43 2.55
CA ALA A 27 0.09 1.55 1.14
C ALA A 27 -0.31 0.21 0.51
N LEU A 28 0.43 -0.87 0.81
CA LEU A 28 0.12 -2.23 0.35
C LEU A 28 -1.22 -2.73 0.91
N SER A 29 -1.46 -2.54 2.20
CA SER A 29 -2.69 -3.00 2.86
C SER A 29 -3.92 -2.26 2.32
N ALA A 30 -3.86 -0.92 2.30
CA ALA A 30 -4.90 -0.07 1.75
C ALA A 30 -5.16 -0.38 0.27
N GLY A 31 -4.09 -0.53 -0.53
CA GLY A 31 -4.17 -0.86 -1.94
C GLY A 31 -4.88 -2.20 -2.19
N ALA A 32 -4.64 -3.21 -1.34
CA ALA A 32 -5.29 -4.50 -1.46
C ALA A 32 -6.80 -4.43 -1.10
N GLU A 33 -7.18 -3.58 -0.15
CA GLU A 33 -8.58 -3.40 0.27
C GLU A 33 -9.46 -2.72 -0.77
N LEU A 34 -8.88 -1.92 -1.68
CA LEU A 34 -9.59 -1.29 -2.78
C LEU A 34 -10.13 -2.28 -3.82
N PHE A 35 -9.60 -3.52 -3.85
CA PHE A 35 -9.98 -4.53 -4.83
C PHE A 35 -10.72 -5.72 -4.18
N ALA A 36 -11.72 -6.25 -4.90
CA ALA A 36 -12.46 -7.44 -4.47
C ALA A 36 -11.54 -8.66 -4.31
N THR A 37 -11.81 -9.52 -3.33
CA THR A 37 -10.95 -10.65 -2.93
C THR A 37 -10.50 -11.53 -4.09
N ARG A 38 -11.36 -11.75 -5.10
CA ARG A 38 -11.06 -12.61 -6.27
C ARG A 38 -9.97 -12.04 -7.19
N VAL A 39 -9.79 -10.71 -7.23
CA VAL A 39 -8.87 -10.02 -8.16
C VAL A 39 -7.86 -9.13 -7.45
N ARG A 40 -7.80 -9.17 -6.13
CA ARG A 40 -6.99 -8.29 -5.28
C ARG A 40 -5.51 -8.24 -5.67
N SER A 41 -4.87 -9.41 -5.75
CA SER A 41 -3.43 -9.50 -6.04
C SER A 41 -3.12 -9.03 -7.47
N SER A 42 -3.88 -9.49 -8.46
CA SER A 42 -3.67 -9.13 -9.86
C SER A 42 -3.97 -7.66 -10.14
N GLY A 43 -5.05 -7.11 -9.59
CA GLY A 43 -5.42 -5.71 -9.74
C GLY A 43 -4.38 -4.77 -9.15
N TYR A 44 -3.94 -5.06 -7.92
CA TYR A 44 -2.87 -4.30 -7.27
C TYR A 44 -1.55 -4.41 -8.04
N ALA A 45 -1.15 -5.62 -8.44
CA ALA A 45 0.09 -5.84 -9.18
C ALA A 45 0.13 -5.09 -10.51
N ILE A 46 -0.97 -5.04 -11.26
CA ILE A 46 -1.04 -4.31 -12.54
C ILE A 46 -0.84 -2.80 -12.29
N GLY A 47 -1.57 -2.21 -11.34
CA GLY A 47 -1.46 -0.78 -11.03
C GLY A 47 -0.07 -0.40 -10.51
N TYR A 48 0.47 -1.21 -9.59
CA TYR A 48 1.79 -1.01 -9.02
C TYR A 48 2.89 -1.13 -10.07
N ASN A 49 2.91 -2.22 -10.84
CA ASN A 49 3.95 -2.44 -11.84
C ASN A 49 3.89 -1.42 -12.98
N THR A 50 2.69 -0.99 -13.38
CA THR A 50 2.55 0.09 -14.39
C THR A 50 3.14 1.39 -13.88
N SER A 51 2.85 1.75 -12.62
CA SER A 51 3.42 2.94 -11.99
C SER A 51 4.94 2.85 -11.88
N VAL A 52 5.47 1.72 -11.42
CA VAL A 52 6.92 1.48 -11.34
C VAL A 52 7.58 1.52 -12.71
N ALA A 53 6.94 0.98 -13.75
CA ALA A 53 7.48 1.03 -15.12
C ALA A 53 7.60 2.47 -15.64
N VAL A 54 6.60 3.31 -15.37
CA VAL A 54 6.61 4.71 -15.80
C VAL A 54 7.59 5.55 -14.98
N PHE A 55 7.59 5.41 -13.65
CA PHE A 55 8.35 6.28 -12.76
C PHE A 55 9.75 5.76 -12.41
N GLY A 56 10.03 4.48 -12.64
CA GLY A 56 11.29 3.84 -12.27
C GLY A 56 12.51 4.44 -12.97
N GLY A 57 12.38 4.80 -14.25
CA GLY A 57 13.44 5.49 -15.00
C GLY A 57 13.28 7.02 -15.04
N THR A 58 12.04 7.50 -15.06
CA THR A 58 11.75 8.93 -15.22
C THR A 58 12.14 9.74 -13.98
N THR A 59 11.98 9.18 -12.78
CA THR A 59 12.33 9.86 -11.52
C THR A 59 13.82 10.21 -11.42
N PRO A 60 14.77 9.27 -11.58
CA PRO A 60 16.19 9.61 -11.54
C PRO A 60 16.60 10.54 -12.69
N TYR A 61 15.96 10.44 -13.85
CA TYR A 61 16.20 11.37 -14.96
C TYR A 61 15.79 12.81 -14.61
N ILE A 62 14.59 13.02 -14.06
CA ILE A 62 14.13 14.34 -13.61
C ILE A 62 15.03 14.86 -12.48
N ALA A 63 15.41 14.00 -11.52
CA ALA A 63 16.30 14.38 -10.45
C ALA A 63 17.66 14.85 -10.98
N ALA A 64 18.25 14.12 -11.92
CA ALA A 64 19.52 14.50 -12.56
C ALA A 64 19.38 15.80 -13.35
N TRP A 65 18.29 15.96 -14.11
CA TRP A 65 18.01 17.19 -14.86
C TRP A 65 17.83 18.41 -13.95
N LEU A 66 17.13 18.28 -12.82
CA LEU A 66 16.99 19.32 -11.82
C LEU A 66 18.35 19.73 -11.25
N VAL A 67 19.21 18.79 -10.89
CA VAL A 67 20.56 19.12 -10.42
C VAL A 67 21.38 19.80 -11.51
N ALA A 68 21.33 19.31 -12.75
CA ALA A 68 22.08 19.87 -13.87
C ALA A 68 21.66 21.31 -14.24
N THR A 69 20.37 21.63 -14.12
CA THR A 69 19.83 22.95 -14.46
C THR A 69 19.92 23.95 -13.31
N THR A 70 19.64 23.53 -12.08
CA THR A 70 19.63 24.42 -10.90
C THR A 70 21.00 24.54 -10.24
N GLY A 71 21.92 23.60 -10.49
CA GLY A 71 23.22 23.50 -9.83
C GLY A 71 23.15 23.10 -8.34
N SER A 72 21.95 22.82 -7.82
CA SER A 72 21.71 22.52 -6.41
C SER A 72 21.38 21.05 -6.20
N VAL A 73 22.12 20.41 -5.29
CA VAL A 73 21.90 19.01 -4.87
C VAL A 73 20.60 18.81 -4.08
N ILE A 74 19.97 19.89 -3.62
CA ILE A 74 18.70 19.86 -2.88
C ILE A 74 17.49 19.89 -3.86
N ALA A 75 17.68 20.29 -5.12
CA ALA A 75 16.58 20.43 -6.07
C ALA A 75 15.67 19.18 -6.21
N PRO A 76 16.21 17.93 -6.24
CA PRO A 76 15.37 16.73 -6.26
C PRO A 76 14.48 16.55 -5.02
N ALA A 77 14.86 17.11 -3.86
CA ALA A 77 14.05 17.03 -2.66
C ALA A 77 12.70 17.76 -2.84
N TYR A 78 12.68 18.89 -3.55
CA TYR A 78 11.43 19.60 -3.84
C TYR A 78 10.49 18.81 -4.77
N TYR A 79 11.05 18.03 -5.70
CA TYR A 79 10.27 17.12 -6.53
C TYR A 79 9.60 16.03 -5.68
N VAL A 80 10.34 15.43 -4.73
CA VAL A 80 9.78 14.43 -3.81
C VAL A 80 8.74 15.03 -2.87
N ILE A 81 8.95 16.26 -2.37
CA ILE A 81 7.96 16.98 -1.55
C ILE A 81 6.66 17.21 -2.34
N ALA A 82 6.75 17.63 -3.61
CA ALA A 82 5.58 17.80 -4.46
C ALA A 82 4.82 16.48 -4.65
N ALA A 83 5.52 15.37 -4.90
CA ALA A 83 4.92 14.04 -5.01
C ALA A 83 4.27 13.58 -3.68
N ALA A 84 4.88 13.91 -2.54
CA ALA A 84 4.33 13.62 -1.22
C ALA A 84 3.04 14.39 -0.96
N ILE A 85 2.95 15.67 -1.37
CA ILE A 85 1.73 16.46 -1.25
C ILE A 85 0.59 15.87 -2.09
N ILE A 86 0.87 15.45 -3.33
CA ILE A 86 -0.12 14.80 -4.20
C ILE A 86 -0.60 13.49 -3.57
N THR A 87 0.33 12.69 -3.03
CA THR A 87 0.01 11.43 -2.34
C THR A 87 -0.87 11.69 -1.11
N PHE A 88 -0.51 12.69 -0.30
CA PHE A 88 -1.29 13.07 0.88
C PHE A 88 -2.70 13.52 0.51
N ALA A 89 -2.84 14.39 -0.50
CA ALA A 89 -4.14 14.81 -1.01
C ALA A 89 -4.97 13.63 -1.52
N THR A 90 -4.35 12.67 -2.18
CA THR A 90 -5.02 11.45 -2.67
C THR A 90 -5.54 10.60 -1.51
N ILE A 91 -4.73 10.40 -0.47
CA ILE A 91 -5.14 9.66 0.73
C ILE A 91 -6.36 10.30 1.40
N LEU A 92 -6.43 11.63 1.46
CA LEU A 92 -7.60 12.34 2.00
C LEU A 92 -8.89 12.08 1.22
N THR A 93 -8.81 11.72 -0.06
CA THR A 93 -9.99 11.36 -0.87
C THR A 93 -10.40 9.90 -0.73
N MET A 94 -9.53 9.06 -0.16
CA MET A 94 -9.80 7.63 -0.03
C MET A 94 -10.81 7.41 1.10
N ARG A 95 -11.88 6.65 0.81
CA ARG A 95 -12.90 6.32 1.82
C ARG A 95 -12.37 5.22 2.74
N GLU A 96 -12.43 5.49 4.04
CA GLU A 96 -12.05 4.54 5.09
C GLU A 96 -12.79 3.21 4.91
N THR A 97 -12.04 2.12 4.73
CA THR A 97 -12.58 0.77 4.44
C THR A 97 -12.53 -0.15 5.66
N ALA A 98 -11.81 0.23 6.72
CA ALA A 98 -11.66 -0.56 7.95
C ALA A 98 -12.97 -0.78 8.74
N GLY A 99 -14.04 -0.04 8.42
CA GLY A 99 -15.27 0.00 9.21
C GLY A 99 -16.44 -0.85 8.71
N ARG A 100 -16.31 -1.67 7.65
CA ARG A 100 -17.43 -2.53 7.20
C ARG A 100 -17.48 -3.83 8.01
N PRO A 101 -18.49 -4.02 8.88
CA PRO A 101 -18.56 -5.18 9.77
C PRO A 101 -18.69 -6.47 8.96
N LEU A 102 -17.67 -7.34 9.09
CA LEU A 102 -17.65 -8.72 8.58
C LEU A 102 -18.78 -9.60 9.16
N GLN A 103 -19.46 -9.14 10.21
CA GLN A 103 -20.51 -9.89 10.90
C GLN A 103 -21.79 -10.09 10.07
N GLN A 104 -22.09 -9.22 9.08
CA GLN A 104 -23.30 -9.39 8.27
C GLN A 104 -23.25 -10.61 7.33
N LEU A 105 -22.07 -11.05 6.87
CA LEU A 105 -21.96 -12.18 5.95
C LEU A 105 -21.95 -13.56 6.63
N VAL A 106 -21.66 -13.61 7.94
CA VAL A 106 -21.65 -14.84 8.74
C VAL A 106 -22.99 -15.05 9.45
N GLY A 107 -23.69 -13.99 9.85
CA GLY A 107 -25.03 -14.08 10.45
C GLY A 107 -26.13 -14.49 9.49
N GLU A 108 -25.98 -14.21 8.19
CA GLU A 108 -27.02 -14.47 7.17
C GLU A 108 -26.87 -15.82 6.46
N ARG A 109 -25.70 -16.46 6.60
CA ARG A 109 -25.40 -17.79 6.04
C ARG A 109 -25.31 -18.90 7.07
N ALA A 110 -25.53 -18.63 8.35
CA ALA A 110 -25.79 -19.70 9.29
C ALA A 110 -27.17 -20.28 8.95
N PRO A 111 -27.27 -21.53 8.46
CA PRO A 111 -28.55 -22.15 8.24
C PRO A 111 -29.13 -22.43 9.63
N SER A 112 -29.97 -21.53 10.14
CA SER A 112 -30.98 -21.91 11.11
C SER A 112 -31.97 -22.80 10.38
N SER A 113 -31.63 -24.08 10.23
CA SER A 113 -32.59 -25.12 9.88
C SER A 113 -32.93 -25.86 11.17
N PRO A 114 -34.05 -25.53 11.86
CA PRO A 114 -34.53 -26.29 12.99
C PRO A 114 -35.25 -27.59 12.56
N ALA A 115 -35.14 -28.02 11.30
CA ALA A 115 -36.05 -29.02 10.73
C ALA A 115 -35.59 -30.49 10.81
N MET A 116 -34.51 -30.81 11.53
CA MET A 116 -33.97 -32.18 11.64
C MET A 116 -33.97 -32.72 13.08
N ARG A 117 -34.99 -32.35 13.88
CA ARG A 117 -35.18 -32.84 15.26
C ARG A 117 -36.53 -33.54 15.43
N GLY A 118 -36.86 -34.51 14.58
CA GLY A 118 -38.16 -35.17 14.68
C GLY A 118 -38.45 -36.42 13.85
N ARG A 119 -37.45 -37.18 13.37
CA ARG A 119 -37.71 -38.42 12.61
C ARG A 119 -36.82 -39.61 12.98
N VAL A 120 -36.59 -39.82 14.28
CA VAL A 120 -36.02 -41.09 14.78
C VAL A 120 -36.78 -41.47 16.05
N SER A 121 -38.08 -41.72 15.92
CA SER A 121 -38.94 -42.21 17.01
C SER A 121 -40.29 -42.67 16.45
N ASP A 122 -40.30 -43.48 15.39
CA ASP A 122 -41.36 -44.47 15.22
C ASP A 122 -40.90 -45.55 14.24
N GLY A 123 -41.01 -46.80 14.65
CA GLY A 123 -40.44 -47.95 13.98
C GLY A 123 -40.44 -49.15 14.90
N ARG A 124 -41.64 -49.43 15.43
CA ARG A 124 -42.04 -50.77 15.88
C ARG A 124 -42.01 -51.74 14.70
#